data_AF-A0A0C2Y0I8-F1
#
_entry.id   AF-A0A0C2Y0I8-F1
#
_cell.length_a   1.000
_cell.length_b   1.000
_cell.length_c   1.000
_cell.angle_alpha   90.00
_cell.angle_beta   90.00
_cell.angle_gamma   90.00
#
_symmetry.space_group_name_H-M   'P 1'
#
loop_
_entity.id
_entity.type
_entity.pdbx_description
1 polymer ?
#
loop_
_entity_poly.entity_id
_entity_poly.type
_entity_poly.pdbx_seq_one_letter_code
_entity_poly.pdbx_strand_id
1 'polypeptide(L)'
;MAVLQELPQLEEFPIRTQAYFEDMAQPQVSASGQEETLDQVRSRLTNAADMREKAARRTTRRAARYKRRLEDVQAIIKIKKLERATDLFVWKWLEQLILLLGPWGTSSDDTEYDCKTLAKIYVARELPWRRNVVAPMKRIEDLRKPGGPLERSRGSTAELRVYRKNAVKSSRDPPMERSKDIFSAAWLEENDQKYLLSFSEQKFEFLDYDTFFS
;
A
#
# COMPACT_ATOMS: atom_id res chain seq x y z
N MET A 1 8.73 9.72 32.76
CA MET A 1 8.90 8.27 32.59
C MET A 1 8.34 7.91 31.22
N ALA A 2 9.22 7.55 30.27
CA ALA A 2 8.83 7.31 28.89
C ALA A 2 8.30 5.89 28.74
N VAL A 3 7.03 5.77 28.36
CA VAL A 3 6.41 4.50 27.94
C VAL A 3 6.95 4.22 26.54
N LEU A 4 7.96 3.35 26.45
CA LEU A 4 8.35 2.71 25.20
C LEU A 4 7.19 1.79 24.80
N GLN A 5 6.32 2.27 23.91
CA GLN A 5 5.37 1.39 23.23
C GLN A 5 6.17 0.37 22.43
N GLU A 6 6.09 -0.88 22.84
CA GLU A 6 6.61 -2.02 22.13
C GLU A 6 6.06 -2.01 20.71
N LEU A 7 6.96 -1.99 19.73
CA LEU A 7 6.62 -2.22 18.34
C LEU A 7 5.99 -3.61 18.24
N PRO A 8 4.86 -3.80 17.52
CA PRO A 8 4.31 -5.13 17.31
C PRO A 8 5.40 -5.99 16.69
N GLN A 9 5.73 -7.09 17.37
CA GLN A 9 6.65 -8.09 16.88
C GLN A 9 6.20 -8.48 15.47
N LEU A 10 7.08 -8.25 14.49
CA LEU A 10 6.89 -8.79 13.15
C LEU A 10 6.82 -10.30 13.33
N GLU A 11 5.65 -10.90 13.12
CA GLU A 11 5.50 -12.36 13.07
C GLU A 11 6.65 -12.93 12.24
N GLU A 12 7.49 -13.74 12.89
CA GLU A 12 8.58 -14.44 12.23
C GLU A 12 7.96 -15.37 11.19
N PHE A 13 8.08 -15.00 9.91
CA PHE A 13 7.69 -15.89 8.82
C PHE A 13 8.44 -17.22 9.01
N PRO A 14 7.77 -18.38 8.93
CA PRO A 14 8.42 -19.66 9.18
C PRO A 14 9.63 -19.79 8.26
N ILE A 15 10.80 -20.02 8.86
CA ILE A 15 12.05 -20.29 8.15
C ILE A 15 11.79 -21.49 7.26
N ARG A 16 11.74 -21.27 5.94
CA ARG A 16 11.50 -22.35 4.96
C ARG A 16 12.68 -23.31 5.04
N THR A 17 12.40 -24.53 5.46
CA THR A 17 13.40 -25.58 5.66
C THR A 17 13.89 -26.12 4.32
N GLN A 18 15.04 -26.80 4.33
CA GLN A 18 15.58 -27.47 3.15
C GLN A 18 14.56 -28.43 2.49
N ALA A 19 13.76 -29.13 3.32
CA ALA A 19 12.68 -30.00 2.86
C ALA A 19 11.63 -29.29 1.99
N TYR A 20 11.33 -28.01 2.24
CA TYR A 20 10.41 -27.22 1.41
C TYR A 20 10.97 -27.01 -0.01
N PHE A 21 12.27 -26.79 -0.13
CA PHE A 21 12.92 -26.60 -1.42
C PHE A 21 13.06 -27.92 -2.18
N GLU A 22 13.31 -29.02 -1.46
CA GLU A 22 13.36 -30.38 -2.02
C GLU A 22 12.00 -30.81 -2.58
N ASP A 23 10.91 -30.57 -1.84
CA ASP A 23 9.54 -30.84 -2.30
C ASP A 23 9.18 -30.02 -3.54
N MET A 24 9.52 -28.72 -3.56
CA MET A 24 9.32 -27.89 -4.74
C MET A 24 10.10 -28.35 -5.97
N ALA A 25 11.24 -29.01 -5.79
CA ALA A 25 12.10 -29.48 -6.88
C ALA A 25 11.65 -30.83 -7.47
N GLN A 26 10.63 -31.49 -6.90
CA GLN A 26 10.09 -32.72 -7.46
C GLN A 26 9.21 -32.43 -8.69
N PRO A 27 9.29 -33.27 -9.75
CA PRO A 27 8.37 -33.22 -10.88
C PRO A 27 6.92 -33.40 -10.42
N GLN A 28 6.01 -32.58 -10.95
CA GLN A 28 4.58 -32.72 -10.69
C GLN A 28 3.89 -33.50 -11.81
N VAL A 29 2.86 -34.26 -11.47
CA VAL A 29 2.01 -34.94 -12.44
C VAL A 29 0.79 -34.07 -12.73
N SER A 30 0.61 -33.70 -13.99
CA SER A 30 -0.57 -32.95 -14.44
C SER A 30 -1.86 -33.78 -14.27
N ALA A 31 -3.02 -33.12 -14.31
CA ALA A 31 -4.32 -33.79 -14.25
C ALA A 31 -4.54 -34.81 -15.39
N SER A 32 -3.79 -34.68 -16.49
CA SER A 32 -3.76 -35.63 -17.62
C SER A 32 -2.80 -36.81 -17.42
N GLY A 33 -2.14 -36.92 -16.28
CA GLY A 33 -1.19 -38.00 -15.98
C GLY A 33 0.21 -37.81 -16.58
N GLN A 34 0.51 -36.66 -17.19
CA GLN A 34 1.83 -36.36 -17.73
C GLN A 34 2.73 -35.76 -16.64
N GLU A 35 3.93 -36.33 -16.47
CA GLU A 35 4.95 -35.82 -15.55
C GLU A 35 5.65 -34.59 -16.12
N GLU A 36 5.94 -33.61 -15.25
CA GLU A 36 6.77 -32.46 -15.60
C GLU A 36 8.17 -32.91 -16.04
N THR A 37 8.62 -32.41 -17.19
CA THR A 37 10.01 -32.51 -17.61
C THR A 37 10.93 -31.68 -16.70
N LEU A 38 12.22 -32.00 -16.66
CA LEU A 38 13.20 -31.23 -15.88
C LEU A 38 13.23 -29.74 -16.26
N ASP A 39 13.01 -29.39 -17.53
CA ASP A 39 12.95 -27.99 -17.97
C ASP A 39 11.69 -27.28 -17.48
N GLN A 40 10.56 -27.99 -17.37
CA GLN A 40 9.34 -27.47 -16.75
C GLN A 40 9.52 -27.25 -15.24
N VAL A 41 10.15 -28.19 -14.54
CA VAL A 41 10.49 -28.04 -13.11
C VAL A 41 11.40 -26.83 -12.89
N ARG A 42 12.48 -26.70 -13.68
CA ARG A 42 13.38 -25.54 -13.62
C ARG A 42 12.63 -24.23 -13.87
N SER A 43 11.80 -24.19 -14.91
CA SER A 43 10.99 -23.00 -15.23
C SER A 43 10.03 -22.65 -14.10
N ARG A 44 9.36 -23.64 -13.50
CA ARG A 44 8.46 -23.45 -12.33
C ARG A 44 9.22 -22.87 -11.14
N LEU A 45 10.40 -23.40 -10.82
CA LEU A 45 11.24 -22.91 -9.72
C LEU A 45 11.72 -21.48 -9.94
N THR A 46 12.22 -21.16 -11.15
CA THR A 46 12.65 -19.80 -11.51
C THR A 46 11.49 -18.81 -11.44
N ASN A 47 10.34 -19.17 -12.02
CA ASN A 47 9.14 -18.34 -11.96
C ASN A 47 8.66 -18.14 -10.51
N ALA A 48 8.70 -19.18 -9.68
CA ALA A 48 8.34 -19.07 -8.26
C ALA A 48 9.33 -18.18 -7.48
N ALA A 49 10.63 -18.24 -7.78
CA ALA A 49 11.64 -17.35 -7.20
C ALA A 49 11.39 -15.89 -7.60
N ASP A 50 11.21 -15.63 -8.90
CA ASP A 50 10.91 -14.30 -9.44
C ASP A 50 9.64 -13.70 -8.84
N MET A 51 8.57 -14.49 -8.74
CA MET A 51 7.30 -14.05 -8.15
C MET A 51 7.46 -13.71 -6.66
N ARG A 52 8.23 -14.51 -5.91
CA ARG A 52 8.55 -14.22 -4.51
C ARG A 52 9.36 -12.93 -4.38
N GLU A 53 10.38 -12.74 -5.19
CA GLU A 53 11.21 -11.54 -5.15
C GLU A 53 10.38 -10.29 -5.51
N LYS A 54 9.56 -10.37 -6.56
CA LYS A 54 8.62 -9.30 -6.93
C LYS A 54 7.65 -8.99 -5.79
N ALA A 55 7.12 -10.00 -5.11
CA ALA A 55 6.23 -9.82 -3.96
C ALA A 55 6.94 -9.15 -2.78
N ALA A 56 8.16 -9.59 -2.43
CA ALA A 56 8.98 -9.00 -1.38
C ALA A 56 9.29 -7.53 -1.66
N ARG A 57 9.77 -7.22 -2.88
CA ARG A 57 10.03 -5.83 -3.32
C ARG A 57 8.78 -4.96 -3.22
N ARG A 58 7.61 -5.46 -3.60
CA ARG A 58 6.32 -4.75 -3.44
C ARG A 58 6.01 -4.48 -1.97
N THR A 59 6.20 -5.44 -1.08
CA THR A 59 6.02 -5.27 0.37
C THR A 59 6.93 -4.18 0.93
N THR A 60 8.24 -4.26 0.67
CA THR A 60 9.21 -3.25 1.13
C THR A 60 8.88 -1.86 0.63
N ARG A 61 8.54 -1.71 -0.67
CA ARG A 61 8.15 -0.42 -1.26
C ARG A 61 6.90 0.17 -0.61
N ARG A 62 5.90 -0.66 -0.28
CA ARG A 62 4.68 -0.21 0.42
C ARG A 62 4.98 0.26 1.83
N ALA A 63 5.76 -0.51 2.59
CA ALA A 63 6.16 -0.14 3.95
C ALA A 63 6.95 1.18 3.97
N ALA A 64 7.91 1.33 3.04
CA ALA A 64 8.67 2.57 2.88
C ALA A 64 7.76 3.77 2.52
N ARG A 65 6.75 3.55 1.66
CA ARG A 65 5.79 4.59 1.28
C ARG A 65 4.87 5.00 2.43
N TYR A 66 4.36 4.04 3.18
CA TYR A 66 3.58 4.29 4.39
C TYR A 66 4.38 5.16 5.36
N LYS A 67 5.60 4.72 5.70
CA LYS A 67 6.51 5.45 6.60
C LYS A 67 6.76 6.87 6.11
N ARG A 68 7.08 7.03 4.82
CA ARG A 68 7.35 8.34 4.22
C ARG A 68 6.15 9.29 4.31
N ARG A 69 4.95 8.81 3.99
CA ARG A 69 3.74 9.64 4.07
C ARG A 69 3.45 10.09 5.48
N LEU A 70 3.65 9.21 6.46
CA LEU A 70 3.49 9.55 7.86
C LEU A 70 4.51 10.62 8.29
N GLU A 71 5.79 10.46 7.92
CA GLU A 71 6.84 11.46 8.16
C GLU A 71 6.50 12.83 7.53
N ASP A 72 6.00 12.82 6.29
CA ASP A 72 5.65 14.05 5.57
C ASP A 72 4.49 14.80 6.22
N VAL A 73 3.42 14.08 6.59
CA VAL A 73 2.28 14.68 7.29
C VAL A 73 2.72 15.21 8.65
N GLN A 74 3.54 14.47 9.40
CA GLN A 74 4.06 14.93 10.69
C GLN A 74 4.94 16.18 10.56
N ALA A 75 5.75 16.27 9.51
CA ALA A 75 6.53 17.48 9.22
C ALA A 75 5.62 18.68 8.93
N ILE A 76 4.60 18.51 8.09
CA ILE A 76 3.63 19.58 7.80
C ILE A 76 2.84 19.99 9.03
N ILE A 77 2.38 19.05 9.86
CA ILE A 77 1.71 19.38 11.13
C ILE A 77 2.58 20.28 12.00
N LYS A 78 3.90 20.02 12.07
CA LYS A 78 4.83 20.87 12.83
C LYS A 78 4.91 22.28 12.24
N ILE A 79 5.05 22.40 10.92
CA ILE A 79 5.09 23.70 10.21
C ILE A 79 3.78 24.47 10.45
N LYS A 80 2.63 23.82 10.22
CA LYS A 80 1.30 24.41 10.36
C LYS A 80 0.96 24.83 11.79
N LYS A 81 1.49 24.11 12.80
CA LYS A 81 1.40 24.52 14.21
C LYS A 81 2.15 25.83 14.48
N LEU A 82 3.35 25.99 13.91
CA LEU A 82 4.14 27.21 14.05
C LEU A 82 3.48 28.40 13.35
N GLU A 83 2.92 28.16 12.15
CA GLU A 83 2.21 29.16 11.36
C GLU A 83 0.80 29.49 11.89
N ARG A 84 0.29 28.74 12.87
CA ARG A 84 -1.10 28.81 13.36
C ARG A 84 -2.13 28.72 12.21
N ALA A 85 -1.84 27.87 11.23
CA ALA A 85 -2.65 27.75 10.04
C ALA A 85 -4.03 27.15 10.36
N THR A 86 -5.07 27.66 9.68
CA THR A 86 -6.47 27.24 9.88
C THR A 86 -6.72 25.80 9.46
N ASP A 87 -5.95 25.29 8.49
CA ASP A 87 -6.06 23.93 7.96
C ASP A 87 -5.33 22.87 8.81
N LEU A 88 -4.78 23.22 9.98
CA LEU A 88 -4.05 22.30 10.85
C LEU A 88 -4.86 21.05 11.23
N PHE A 89 -6.18 21.19 11.44
CA PHE A 89 -7.03 20.06 11.80
C PHE A 89 -7.13 19.03 10.67
N VAL A 90 -7.09 19.47 9.40
CA VAL A 90 -7.13 18.58 8.24
C VAL A 90 -5.86 17.74 8.17
N TRP A 91 -4.70 18.35 8.47
CA TRP A 91 -3.43 17.60 8.52
C TRP A 91 -3.39 16.58 9.65
N LYS A 92 -3.96 16.89 10.82
CA LYS A 92 -4.12 15.90 11.90
C LYS A 92 -5.06 14.77 11.52
N TRP A 93 -6.15 15.07 10.81
CA TRP A 93 -7.04 14.06 10.26
C TRP A 93 -6.33 13.15 9.24
N LEU A 94 -5.48 13.71 8.37
CA LEU A 94 -4.65 12.93 7.44
C LEU A 94 -3.69 11.99 8.17
N GLU A 95 -3.08 12.43 9.28
CA GLU A 95 -2.22 11.59 10.11
C GLU A 95 -2.99 10.39 10.65
N GLN A 96 -4.17 10.63 11.23
CA GLN A 96 -5.03 9.58 11.76
C GLN A 96 -5.50 8.62 10.66
N LEU A 97 -5.87 9.13 9.48
CA LEU A 97 -6.23 8.30 8.33
C LEU A 97 -5.09 7.38 7.91
N ILE A 98 -3.86 7.88 7.84
CA ILE A 98 -2.69 7.07 7.47
C ILE A 98 -2.45 5.98 8.51
N LEU A 99 -2.49 6.33 9.81
CA LEU A 99 -2.30 5.37 10.90
C LEU A 99 -3.37 4.27 10.88
N LEU A 100 -4.63 4.64 10.65
CA LEU A 100 -5.75 3.70 10.56
C LEU A 100 -5.62 2.75 9.37
N LEU A 101 -5.19 3.25 8.21
CA LEU A 101 -4.93 2.43 7.03
C LEU A 101 -3.71 1.52 7.19
N GLY A 102 -2.70 2.01 7.90
CA GLY A 102 -1.42 1.34 8.09
C GLY A 102 -0.67 1.02 6.79
N PRO A 103 0.34 0.14 6.85
CA PRO A 103 1.05 -0.35 5.67
C PRO A 103 0.14 -1.09 4.67
N TRP A 104 -0.94 -1.70 5.17
CA TRP A 104 -1.86 -2.51 4.39
C TRP A 104 -2.72 -1.68 3.43
N GLY A 105 -3.23 -0.54 3.91
CA GLY A 105 -3.97 0.44 3.11
C GLY A 105 -3.11 1.28 2.18
N THR A 106 -1.81 0.98 2.03
CA THR A 106 -0.96 1.61 1.02
C THR A 106 -0.98 0.81 -0.28
N SER A 107 -1.48 1.42 -1.36
CA SER A 107 -1.49 0.80 -2.68
C SER A 107 -0.09 0.58 -3.23
N SER A 108 0.11 -0.52 -3.95
CA SER A 108 1.28 -0.73 -4.80
C SER A 108 1.12 -0.01 -6.13
N ASP A 109 2.22 0.15 -6.86
CA ASP A 109 2.19 0.71 -8.21
C ASP A 109 2.61 -0.34 -9.23
N ASP A 110 2.02 -0.25 -10.41
CA ASP A 110 2.57 -0.85 -11.62
C ASP A 110 3.41 0.19 -12.37
N THR A 111 4.40 -0.31 -13.09
CA THR A 111 5.20 0.51 -14.00
C THR A 111 4.58 0.43 -15.38
N GLU A 112 4.20 1.58 -15.91
CA GLU A 112 3.77 1.75 -17.29
C GLU A 112 4.66 2.80 -17.98
N TYR A 113 4.51 2.94 -19.30
CA TYR A 113 5.15 3.99 -20.07
C TYR A 113 4.06 4.87 -20.68
N ASP A 114 4.21 6.18 -20.57
CA ASP A 114 3.35 7.12 -21.27
C ASP A 114 3.58 6.97 -22.79
N CYS A 115 2.50 6.74 -23.54
CA CYS A 115 2.56 6.56 -24.98
C CYS A 115 3.01 7.82 -25.74
N LYS A 116 2.88 9.01 -25.13
CA LYS A 116 3.26 10.28 -25.78
C LYS A 116 4.69 10.68 -25.49
N THR A 117 5.12 10.56 -24.23
CA THR A 117 6.44 11.04 -23.80
C THR A 117 7.48 9.92 -23.67
N LEU A 118 7.05 8.65 -23.77
CA LEU A 118 7.83 7.46 -23.42
C LEU A 118 8.39 7.49 -21.99
N ALA A 119 7.91 8.42 -21.17
CA ALA A 119 8.33 8.54 -19.79
C ALA A 119 7.75 7.40 -18.97
N LYS A 120 8.56 6.86 -18.07
CA LYS A 120 8.12 5.87 -17.08
C LYS A 120 7.12 6.53 -16.13
N ILE A 121 5.92 5.95 -16.04
CA ILE A 121 4.87 6.38 -15.13
C ILE A 121 4.54 5.27 -14.14
N TYR A 122 4.19 5.67 -12.92
CA TYR A 122 3.75 4.72 -11.90
C TYR A 122 2.25 4.84 -11.70
N VAL A 123 1.52 3.78 -12.02
CA VAL A 123 0.06 3.75 -11.89
C VAL A 123 -0.29 3.08 -10.57
N ALA A 124 -0.97 3.83 -9.71
CA ALA A 124 -1.43 3.32 -8.43
C ALA A 124 -2.52 2.25 -8.65
N ARG A 125 -2.33 1.06 -8.09
CA ARG A 125 -3.42 0.06 -8.05
C ARG A 125 -4.54 0.52 -7.14
N GLU A 126 -5.76 0.20 -7.55
CA GLU A 126 -6.94 0.41 -6.74
C GLU A 126 -7.00 -0.68 -5.64
N LEU A 127 -7.35 -0.30 -4.41
CA LEU A 127 -7.65 -1.25 -3.34
C LEU A 127 -9.17 -1.30 -3.22
N PRO A 128 -9.86 -2.32 -3.79
CA PRO A 128 -11.32 -2.29 -3.92
C PRO A 128 -12.04 -2.21 -2.57
N TRP A 129 -11.47 -2.83 -1.55
CA TRP A 129 -11.99 -2.81 -0.19
C TRP A 129 -11.88 -1.45 0.47
N ARG A 130 -10.97 -0.58 0.04
CA ARG A 130 -10.65 0.68 0.72
C ARG A 130 -11.55 1.79 0.19
N ARG A 131 -12.11 2.59 1.10
CA ARG A 131 -12.81 3.84 0.76
C ARG A 131 -11.89 4.77 -0.05
N ASN A 132 -12.49 5.59 -0.91
CA ASN A 132 -11.72 6.48 -1.77
C ASN A 132 -10.93 7.50 -0.93
N VAL A 133 -9.59 7.37 -0.98
CA VAL A 133 -8.64 8.28 -0.32
C VAL A 133 -7.60 8.80 -1.32
N VAL A 134 -7.92 8.78 -2.61
CA VAL A 134 -6.98 9.18 -3.68
C VAL A 134 -6.55 10.63 -3.52
N ALA A 135 -7.50 11.56 -3.36
CA ALA A 135 -7.21 12.99 -3.20
C ALA A 135 -6.36 13.28 -1.94
N PRO A 136 -6.74 12.78 -0.74
CA PRO A 136 -5.89 12.85 0.46
C PRO A 136 -4.44 12.37 0.23
N MET A 137 -4.29 11.21 -0.41
CA MET A 137 -2.97 10.60 -0.63
C MET A 137 -2.14 11.38 -1.65
N LYS A 138 -2.77 11.89 -2.71
CA LYS A 138 -2.13 12.72 -3.72
C LYS A 138 -1.62 14.03 -3.13
N ARG A 139 -2.38 14.67 -2.23
CA ARG A 139 -1.93 15.90 -1.56
C ARG A 139 -0.65 15.71 -0.77
N ILE A 140 -0.53 14.59 -0.05
CA ILE A 140 0.68 14.27 0.71
C ILE A 140 1.88 14.10 -0.24
N GLU A 141 1.66 13.45 -1.39
CA GLU A 141 2.70 13.30 -2.41
C GLU A 141 3.09 14.64 -3.05
N ASP A 142 2.13 15.55 -3.23
CA ASP A 142 2.36 16.89 -3.78
C ASP A 142 3.26 17.75 -2.88
N LEU A 143 3.38 17.46 -1.58
CA LEU A 143 4.29 18.16 -0.66
C LEU A 143 5.76 18.12 -1.10
N ARG A 144 6.15 17.10 -1.86
CA ARG A 144 7.52 16.85 -2.30
C ARG A 144 7.75 17.17 -3.78
N LYS A 145 6.73 17.64 -4.50
CA LYS A 145 6.90 18.11 -5.87
C LYS A 145 7.81 19.34 -5.88
N PRO A 146 8.43 19.65 -7.03
CA PRO A 146 9.18 20.90 -7.17
C PRO A 146 8.33 22.11 -6.78
N GLY A 147 8.89 22.99 -5.94
CA GLY A 147 8.21 24.13 -5.31
C GLY A 147 7.35 23.77 -4.09
N GLY A 148 7.31 22.51 -3.68
CA GLY A 148 6.55 22.03 -2.53
C GLY A 148 7.25 22.31 -1.19
N PRO A 149 6.50 22.35 -0.07
CA PRO A 149 7.03 22.68 1.26
C PRO A 149 8.06 21.67 1.79
N LEU A 150 8.08 20.44 1.26
CA LEU A 150 9.02 19.38 1.63
C LEU A 150 9.89 18.95 0.44
N GLU A 151 10.03 19.82 -0.57
CA GLU A 151 10.95 19.57 -1.67
C GLU A 151 12.37 19.31 -1.14
N ARG A 152 13.02 18.28 -1.66
CA ARG A 152 14.42 17.99 -1.34
C ARG A 152 15.30 18.51 -2.49
N SER A 153 16.29 19.32 -2.15
CA SER A 153 17.28 19.84 -3.10
C SER A 153 18.21 18.78 -3.67
N ARG A 154 18.26 17.58 -3.07
CA ARG A 154 19.11 16.45 -3.50
C ARG A 154 18.31 15.14 -3.47
N GLY A 155 18.38 14.39 -4.57
CA GLY A 155 17.77 13.06 -4.72
C GLY A 155 17.01 12.93 -6.05
N SER A 156 16.50 11.72 -6.33
CA SER A 156 15.59 11.50 -7.45
C SER A 156 14.32 12.32 -7.23
N THR A 157 13.93 13.11 -8.23
CA THR A 157 12.64 13.82 -8.26
C THR A 157 11.51 12.85 -7.93
N ALA A 158 10.48 13.32 -7.21
CA ALA A 158 9.29 12.53 -6.96
C ALA A 158 8.72 12.05 -8.31
N GLU A 159 8.82 10.74 -8.56
CA GLU A 159 8.38 10.14 -9.82
C GLU A 159 6.88 10.38 -10.02
N LEU A 160 6.45 10.62 -11.27
CA LEU A 160 5.05 10.91 -11.58
C LEU A 160 4.19 9.68 -11.25
N ARG A 161 3.32 9.84 -10.26
CA ARG A 161 2.31 8.86 -9.91
C ARG A 161 0.95 9.27 -10.46
N VAL A 162 0.31 8.35 -11.16
CA VAL A 162 -0.99 8.56 -11.77
C VAL A 162 -2.05 7.73 -11.05
N TYR A 163 -3.13 8.39 -10.68
CA TYR A 163 -4.36 7.75 -10.21
C TYR A 163 -5.36 7.78 -11.36
N ARG A 164 -5.67 6.62 -11.93
CA ARG A 164 -6.62 6.52 -13.05
C ARG A 164 -7.98 6.03 -12.54
N LYS A 165 -9.04 6.49 -13.21
CA LYS A 165 -10.35 5.84 -13.15
C LYS A 165 -10.19 4.45 -13.79
N ASN A 166 -10.66 3.40 -13.11
CA ASN A 166 -10.51 1.99 -13.53
C ASN A 166 -9.05 1.48 -13.52
N ALA A 167 -8.25 1.91 -12.56
CA ALA A 167 -6.92 1.32 -12.36
C ALA A 167 -7.02 -0.19 -12.05
N VAL A 168 -5.93 -0.92 -12.31
CA VAL A 168 -5.86 -2.35 -11.99
C VAL A 168 -6.17 -2.57 -10.52
N LYS A 169 -7.22 -3.36 -10.25
CA LYS A 169 -7.62 -3.74 -8.90
C LYS A 169 -6.54 -4.62 -8.28
N SER A 170 -6.16 -4.29 -7.06
CA SER A 170 -5.26 -5.09 -6.26
C SER A 170 -6.00 -6.34 -5.78
N SER A 171 -5.43 -7.52 -6.02
CA SER A 171 -5.92 -8.82 -5.53
C SER A 171 -5.60 -9.05 -4.04
N ARG A 172 -5.43 -7.98 -3.27
CA ARG A 172 -4.97 -8.09 -1.88
C ARG A 172 -6.18 -8.21 -0.97
N ASP A 173 -6.02 -9.08 0.01
CA ASP A 173 -6.99 -9.19 1.08
C ASP A 173 -7.06 -7.90 1.90
N PRO A 174 -8.26 -7.58 2.40
CA PRO A 174 -8.45 -6.50 3.35
C PRO A 174 -7.68 -6.76 4.66
N PRO A 175 -7.27 -5.71 5.39
CA PRO A 175 -6.75 -5.87 6.73
C PRO A 175 -7.87 -6.30 7.69
N MET A 176 -7.59 -7.28 8.55
CA MET A 176 -8.46 -7.67 9.67
C MET A 176 -8.35 -6.65 10.81
N GLU A 177 -9.36 -6.62 11.69
CA GLU A 177 -9.37 -5.83 12.93
C GLU A 177 -9.16 -4.32 12.71
N ARG A 178 -9.76 -3.80 11.64
CA ARG A 178 -9.76 -2.36 11.34
C ARG A 178 -11.16 -1.80 11.47
N SER A 179 -11.23 -0.49 11.65
CA SER A 179 -12.49 0.25 11.66
C SER A 179 -13.27 -0.05 10.37
N LYS A 180 -14.58 -0.27 10.47
CA LYS A 180 -15.45 -0.46 9.30
C LYS A 180 -15.45 0.76 8.38
N ASP A 181 -15.11 1.94 8.90
CA ASP A 181 -15.19 3.21 8.17
C ASP A 181 -14.16 3.33 7.03
N ILE A 182 -13.03 2.62 7.11
CA ILE A 182 -12.02 2.63 6.03
C ILE A 182 -12.46 1.85 4.80
N PHE A 183 -13.54 1.09 4.90
CA PHE A 183 -13.99 0.23 3.84
C PHE A 183 -14.96 0.95 2.89
N SER A 184 -14.93 0.56 1.61
CA SER A 184 -15.93 1.00 0.65
C SER A 184 -17.26 0.32 0.96
N ALA A 185 -18.35 1.08 1.06
CA ALA A 185 -19.69 0.54 1.34
C ALA A 185 -20.10 -0.52 0.31
N ALA A 186 -19.91 -0.23 -0.98
CA ALA A 186 -20.20 -1.18 -2.06
C ALA A 186 -19.39 -2.47 -1.94
N TRP A 187 -18.12 -2.38 -1.52
CA TRP A 187 -17.30 -3.58 -1.35
C TRP A 187 -17.74 -4.41 -0.15
N LEU A 188 -18.12 -3.77 0.96
CA LEU A 188 -18.64 -4.45 2.14
C LEU A 188 -19.93 -5.21 1.81
N GLU A 189 -20.89 -4.57 1.14
CA GLU A 189 -22.17 -5.21 0.76
C GLU A 189 -21.95 -6.50 -0.05
N GLU A 190 -20.95 -6.51 -0.94
CA GLU A 190 -20.61 -7.66 -1.77
C GLU A 190 -19.78 -8.75 -1.05
N ASN A 191 -19.01 -8.39 -0.01
CA ASN A 191 -17.92 -9.24 0.50
C ASN A 191 -17.95 -9.50 2.02
N ASP A 192 -18.91 -8.93 2.77
CA ASP A 192 -18.97 -9.05 4.25
C ASP A 192 -18.97 -10.52 4.71
N GLN A 193 -19.75 -11.37 4.04
CA GLN A 193 -19.86 -12.80 4.35
C GLN A 193 -18.63 -13.61 3.93
N LYS A 194 -17.86 -13.13 2.93
CA LYS A 194 -16.76 -13.89 2.33
C LYS A 194 -15.50 -13.85 3.19
N TYR A 195 -15.24 -12.72 3.85
CA TYR A 195 -13.96 -12.50 4.53
C TYR A 195 -14.03 -12.67 6.06
N LEU A 196 -15.19 -13.05 6.62
CA LEU A 196 -15.41 -13.17 8.09
C LEU A 196 -14.75 -12.01 8.84
N LEU A 197 -15.01 -10.78 8.36
CA LEU A 197 -14.26 -9.61 8.81
C LEU A 197 -14.55 -9.33 10.29
N SER A 198 -13.49 -9.36 11.10
CA SER A 198 -13.52 -8.77 12.43
C SER A 198 -13.25 -7.27 12.29
N PHE A 199 -14.18 -6.44 12.75
CA PHE A 199 -14.02 -4.99 12.76
C PHE A 199 -13.63 -4.52 14.16
N SER A 200 -12.79 -3.48 14.20
CA SER A 200 -12.56 -2.73 15.43
C SER A 200 -13.76 -1.83 15.73
N GLU A 201 -14.06 -1.62 17.01
CA GLU A 201 -15.07 -0.65 17.48
C GLU A 201 -14.65 0.82 17.24
N GLN A 202 -13.40 1.05 16.87
CA GLN A 202 -12.89 2.38 16.57
C GLN A 202 -13.70 3.01 15.43
N LYS A 203 -14.31 4.17 15.71
CA LYS A 203 -14.97 5.00 14.70
C LYS A 203 -13.99 6.00 14.12
N PHE A 204 -14.11 6.27 12.82
CA PHE A 204 -13.33 7.27 12.12
C PHE A 204 -14.22 8.08 11.19
N GLU A 205 -14.38 9.36 11.50
CA GLU A 205 -15.17 10.27 10.69
C GLU A 205 -14.36 10.74 9.47
N PHE A 206 -14.88 10.47 8.28
CA PHE A 206 -14.27 10.95 7.04
C PHE A 206 -14.65 12.41 6.81
N LEU A 207 -13.64 13.27 6.69
CA LEU A 207 -13.84 14.64 6.23
C LEU A 207 -14.20 14.65 4.74
N ASP A 208 -15.07 15.58 4.36
CA ASP A 208 -15.27 15.94 2.96
C ASP A 208 -14.05 16.72 2.46
N TYR A 209 -13.04 15.98 2.05
CA TYR A 209 -11.70 16.48 1.78
C TYR A 209 -11.67 17.58 0.71
N ASP A 210 -12.57 17.49 -0.28
CA ASP A 210 -12.61 18.42 -1.40
C ASP A 210 -13.09 19.82 -0.98
N THR A 211 -13.85 19.92 0.12
CA THR A 211 -14.37 21.20 0.63
C THR A 211 -13.33 22.06 1.37
N PHE A 212 -12.22 21.47 1.82
CA PHE A 212 -11.23 22.17 2.66
C PHE A 212 -10.04 22.73 1.88
N PHE A 213 -9.88 22.35 0.61
CA PHE A 213 -8.74 22.74 -0.22
C PHE A 213 -9.14 23.27 -1.61
N SER A 214 -10.42 23.57 -1.82
CA SER A 214 -10.97 24.25 -3.00
C SER A 214 -10.57 25.73 -3.03
#